data_AF-A0A930PB00-F1
#
_entry.id   AF-A0A930PB00-F1
#
_cell.length_a   1.000
_cell.length_b   1.000
_cell.length_c   1.000
_cell.angle_alpha   90.00
_cell.angle_beta   90.00
_cell.angle_gamma   90.00
#
_symmetry.space_group_name_H-M   'P 1'
#
loop_
_entity.id
_entity.type
_entity.pdbx_description
1 polymer ?
#
loop_
_entity_poly.entity_id
_entity_poly.type
_entity_poly.pdbx_seq_one_letter_code
_entity_poly.pdbx_strand_id
1 'polypeptide(L)'
;VKILEICKKFSYGLVNDLGNIPRRGVVPRFSDLDVIALSLTAEHLGIDSENNLFDRLKEYQKDFRHLISRRQFNDRRKNTYHLCEMIRK
;
A
#
# COMPACT_ATOMS: atom_id res chain seq x y z
N VAL A 1 12.91 9.32 2.83
CA VAL A 1 11.71 9.71 2.06
C VAL A 1 10.50 9.05 2.70
N LYS A 2 9.43 9.80 3.02
CA LYS A 2 8.18 9.21 3.56
C LYS A 2 7.23 8.93 2.40
N ILE A 3 7.39 7.77 1.75
CA ILE A 3 6.66 7.39 0.51
C ILE A 3 5.14 7.51 0.67
N LEU A 4 4.59 7.15 1.83
CA LEU A 4 3.16 7.30 2.11
C LEU A 4 2.67 8.76 2.05
N GLU A 5 3.46 9.72 2.54
CA GLU A 5 3.11 11.14 2.47
C GLU A 5 3.11 11.63 1.02
N ILE A 6 3.99 11.08 0.17
CA ILE A 6 4.01 11.35 -1.27
C ILE A 6 2.73 10.79 -1.90
N CYS A 7 2.40 9.51 -1.68
CA CYS A 7 1.18 8.90 -2.22
C CYS A 7 -0.08 9.69 -1.84
N LYS A 8 -0.16 10.21 -0.60
CA LYS A 8 -1.27 11.07 -0.16
C LYS A 8 -1.38 12.37 -0.95
N LYS A 9 -0.25 13.02 -1.28
CA LYS A 9 -0.26 14.27 -2.08
C LYS A 9 -0.77 14.03 -3.51
N PHE A 10 -0.40 12.91 -4.13
CA PHE A 10 -0.74 12.58 -5.52
C PHE A 10 -2.08 11.84 -5.69
N SER A 11 -2.81 11.59 -4.61
CA SER A 11 -4.09 10.84 -4.64
C SER A 11 -5.33 11.71 -4.42
N TYR A 12 -5.19 13.04 -4.48
CA TYR A 12 -6.30 13.96 -4.29
C TYR A 12 -7.45 13.69 -5.27
N GLY A 13 -8.65 13.48 -4.73
CA GLY A 13 -9.85 13.15 -5.52
C GLY A 13 -9.93 11.71 -6.04
N LEU A 14 -8.90 10.88 -5.84
CA LEU A 14 -8.86 9.48 -6.28
C LEU A 14 -9.23 8.50 -5.16
N VAL A 15 -9.04 8.91 -3.91
CA VAL A 15 -9.32 8.11 -2.70
C VAL A 15 -10.18 8.89 -1.71
N ASN A 16 -10.80 8.18 -0.78
CA ASN A 16 -11.49 8.80 0.35
C ASN A 16 -10.52 9.29 1.43
N ASP A 17 -11.05 9.94 2.47
CA ASP A 17 -10.27 10.48 3.60
C ASP A 17 -9.43 9.43 4.34
N LEU A 18 -9.79 8.15 4.21
CA LEU A 18 -9.09 7.01 4.78
C LEU A 18 -8.05 6.39 3.82
N GLY A 19 -7.78 7.01 2.66
CA GLY A 19 -6.79 6.52 1.69
C GLY A 19 -7.23 5.27 0.92
N ASN A 20 -8.54 5.04 0.78
CA ASN A 20 -9.10 3.89 0.07
C ASN A 20 -9.85 4.33 -1.19
N ILE A 21 -9.82 3.48 -2.22
CA ILE A 21 -10.65 3.66 -3.41
C ILE A 21 -12.12 3.60 -2.98
N PRO A 22 -12.99 4.55 -3.38
CA PRO A 22 -14.40 4.54 -3.04
C PRO A 22 -15.07 3.22 -3.44
N ARG A 23 -15.63 2.51 -2.45
CA ARG A 23 -16.31 1.21 -2.64
C ARG A 23 -17.46 1.06 -1.66
N ARG A 24 -18.44 0.24 -2.03
CA ARG A 24 -19.53 -0.17 -1.12
C ARG A 24 -19.02 -1.23 -0.15
N GLY A 25 -19.51 -1.21 1.09
CA GLY A 25 -19.18 -2.20 2.12
C GLY A 25 -18.08 -1.77 3.07
N VAL A 26 -17.36 -2.74 3.63
CA VAL A 26 -16.37 -2.51 4.70
C VAL A 26 -15.13 -1.81 4.16
N VAL A 27 -14.71 -0.74 4.83
CA VAL A 27 -13.47 -0.04 4.54
C VAL A 27 -12.30 -0.78 5.22
N PRO A 28 -11.28 -1.25 4.47
CA PRO A 28 -10.09 -1.86 5.03
C PRO A 28 -9.31 -0.90 5.92
N ARG A 29 -8.78 -1.44 7.03
CA ARG A 29 -7.95 -0.68 7.98
C ARG A 29 -6.56 -0.35 7.43
N PHE A 30 -5.96 -1.31 6.74
CA PHE A 30 -4.78 -1.06 5.92
C PHE A 30 -5.27 -0.45 4.61
N SER A 31 -4.96 0.80 4.32
CA SER A 31 -5.57 1.53 3.21
C SER A 31 -5.03 1.06 1.85
N ASP A 32 -5.71 1.44 0.77
CA ASP A 32 -5.20 1.18 -0.59
C ASP A 32 -3.92 2.00 -0.84
N LEU A 33 -3.82 3.20 -0.27
CA LEU A 33 -2.57 3.97 -0.25
C LEU A 33 -1.45 3.30 0.52
N ASP A 34 -1.73 2.60 1.63
CA ASP A 34 -0.69 1.86 2.36
C ASP A 34 -0.16 0.68 1.53
N VAL A 35 -1.04 0.00 0.78
CA VAL A 35 -0.64 -1.06 -0.16
C VAL A 35 0.27 -0.50 -1.25
N ILE A 36 -0.12 0.62 -1.86
CA ILE A 36 0.68 1.29 -2.90
C ILE A 36 2.01 1.76 -2.33
N ALA A 37 1.99 2.45 -1.19
CA ALA A 37 3.19 2.97 -0.55
C ALA A 37 4.16 1.84 -0.19
N LEU A 38 3.66 0.72 0.33
CA LEU A 38 4.50 -0.45 0.62
C LEU A 38 5.09 -1.06 -0.67
N SER A 39 4.30 -1.15 -1.74
CA SER A 39 4.78 -1.64 -3.04
C SER A 39 5.88 -0.76 -3.63
N LEU A 40 5.69 0.56 -3.61
CA LEU A 40 6.68 1.53 -4.09
C LEU A 40 7.93 1.55 -3.19
N THR A 41 7.77 1.33 -1.89
CA THR A 41 8.88 1.19 -0.95
C THR A 41 9.70 -0.06 -1.27
N ALA A 42 9.05 -1.19 -1.53
CA ALA A 42 9.73 -2.42 -1.90
C ALA A 42 10.54 -2.25 -3.19
N GLU A 43 9.94 -1.64 -4.22
CA GLU A 43 10.62 -1.30 -5.49
C GLU A 43 11.82 -0.36 -5.27
N HIS A 44 11.65 0.71 -4.49
CA HIS A 44 12.74 1.64 -4.17
C HIS A 44 13.90 0.98 -3.41
N LEU A 45 13.59 -0.01 -2.56
CA LEU A 45 14.59 -0.79 -1.83
C LEU A 45 15.17 -1.96 -2.65
N GLY A 46 14.73 -2.16 -3.90
CA GLY A 46 15.15 -3.28 -4.74
C GLY A 46 14.70 -4.65 -4.20
N ILE A 47 13.58 -4.70 -3.49
CA ILE A 47 13.01 -5.95 -2.95
C ILE A 47 11.97 -6.48 -3.94
N ASP A 48 12.39 -7.39 -4.80
CA ASP A 48 11.52 -7.96 -5.85
C ASP A 48 10.68 -9.15 -5.35
N SER A 49 11.01 -9.72 -4.20
CA SER A 49 10.32 -10.88 -3.63
C SER A 49 9.37 -10.46 -2.51
N GLU A 50 8.07 -10.70 -2.69
CA GLU A 50 7.09 -10.42 -1.63
C GLU A 50 7.30 -11.32 -0.41
N ASN A 51 7.87 -12.51 -0.58
CA ASN A 51 8.25 -13.34 0.58
C ASN A 51 9.30 -12.63 1.43
N ASN A 52 10.39 -12.18 0.80
CA ASN A 52 11.46 -11.45 1.49
C ASN A 52 10.92 -10.16 2.13
N LEU A 53 10.08 -9.40 1.42
CA LEU A 53 9.43 -8.20 1.96
C LEU A 53 8.67 -8.52 3.25
N PHE A 54 7.80 -9.53 3.23
CA PHE A 54 6.98 -9.88 4.38
C PHE A 54 7.77 -10.52 5.52
N ASP A 55 8.87 -11.21 5.23
CA ASP A 55 9.79 -11.70 6.25
C ASP A 55 10.49 -10.55 6.97
N ARG A 56 10.98 -9.54 6.24
CA ARG A 56 11.56 -8.32 6.83
C ARG A 56 10.55 -7.53 7.66
N LEU A 57 9.31 -7.40 7.19
CA LEU A 57 8.26 -6.67 7.90
C LEU A 57 7.91 -7.30 9.27
N LYS A 58 8.27 -8.56 9.53
CA LYS A 58 8.07 -9.18 10.86
C LYS A 58 8.84 -8.45 11.96
N GLU A 59 9.99 -7.86 11.64
CA GLU A 59 10.80 -7.08 12.59
C GLU A 59 10.11 -5.76 12.96
N TYR A 60 9.20 -5.27 12.13
CA TYR A 60 8.51 -3.97 12.25
C TYR A 60 7.03 -4.11 12.63
N GLN A 61 6.61 -5.24 13.21
CA GLN A 61 5.20 -5.49 13.55
C GLN A 61 4.57 -4.40 14.44
N LYS A 62 5.37 -3.78 15.32
CA LYS A 62 4.90 -2.70 16.19
C LYS A 62 4.58 -1.42 15.42
N ASP A 63 5.31 -1.16 14.35
CA ASP A 63 5.17 0.03 13.51
C ASP A 63 4.08 -0.16 12.44
N PHE A 64 3.91 -1.38 11.94
CA PHE A 64 2.87 -1.73 10.96
C PHE A 64 1.60 -2.28 11.63
N ARG A 65 0.89 -1.41 12.37
CA ARG A 65 -0.42 -1.77 12.93
C ARG A 65 -1.39 -2.08 11.78
N HIS A 66 -2.04 -3.24 11.84
CA HIS A 66 -2.95 -3.75 10.80
C HIS A 66 -2.27 -4.20 9.49
N LEU A 67 -0.98 -4.57 9.53
CA LEU A 67 -0.34 -5.24 8.39
C LEU A 67 -1.19 -6.44 7.94
N ILE A 68 -1.55 -6.44 6.66
CA ILE A 68 -2.30 -7.52 6.03
C ILE A 68 -1.39 -8.71 5.74
N SER A 69 -1.95 -9.89 5.48
CA SER A 69 -1.12 -11.02 5.06
C SER A 69 -0.52 -10.80 3.66
N ARG A 70 0.60 -11.49 3.36
CA ARG A 70 1.22 -11.49 2.02
C ARG A 70 0.21 -11.77 0.90
N ARG A 71 -0.70 -12.72 1.11
CA ARG A 71 -1.75 -13.06 0.13
C ARG A 71 -2.69 -11.86 -0.10
N GLN A 72 -3.21 -11.28 0.98
CA GLN A 72 -4.07 -10.10 0.89
C GLN A 72 -3.36 -8.91 0.23
N PHE A 73 -2.07 -8.72 0.51
CA PHE A 73 -1.26 -7.71 -0.16
C PHE A 73 -1.17 -7.96 -1.66
N ASN A 74 -0.88 -9.19 -2.09
CA ASN A 74 -0.79 -9.52 -3.51
C ASN A 74 -2.12 -9.31 -4.24
N ASP A 75 -3.23 -9.75 -3.64
CA ASP A 75 -4.56 -9.57 -4.23
C ASP A 75 -4.91 -8.08 -4.33
N ARG A 76 -4.63 -7.31 -3.27
CA ARG A 76 -4.92 -5.87 -3.26
C ARG A 76 -4.00 -5.06 -4.16
N ARG A 77 -2.70 -5.39 -4.24
CA ARG A 77 -1.74 -4.73 -5.13
C ARG A 77 -2.20 -4.79 -6.58
N LYS A 78 -2.76 -5.94 -7.00
CA LYS A 78 -3.38 -6.09 -8.33
C LYS A 78 -4.60 -5.18 -8.49
N ASN A 79 -5.49 -5.15 -7.51
CA ASN A 79 -6.70 -4.32 -7.55
C ASN A 79 -6.40 -2.81 -7.54
N THR A 80 -5.31 -2.39 -6.89
CA THR A 80 -4.90 -0.98 -6.80
C THR A 80 -3.93 -0.56 -7.91
N TYR A 81 -3.68 -1.40 -8.91
CA TYR A 81 -2.69 -1.15 -9.96
C TYR A 81 -2.95 0.17 -10.70
N HIS A 82 -4.17 0.42 -11.16
CA HIS A 82 -4.51 1.67 -11.86
C HIS A 82 -4.30 2.91 -11.00
N LEU A 83 -4.61 2.85 -9.70
CA LEU A 83 -4.35 3.95 -8.77
C LEU A 83 -2.85 4.18 -8.58
N CYS A 84 -2.06 3.10 -8.49
CA CYS A 84 -0.59 3.18 -8.40
C CYS A 84 -0.01 3.90 -9.63
N GLU A 85 -0.45 3.54 -10.83
CA GLU A 85 0.01 4.16 -12.08
C GLU A 85 -0.41 5.64 -12.18
N MET A 86 -1.57 6.02 -11.66
CA MET A 86 -1.96 7.44 -11.58
C MET A 86 -1.08 8.23 -10.61
N ILE A 87 -0.69 7.64 -9.48
CA ILE A 87 0.18 8.27 -8.48
C ILE A 87 1.62 8.42 -8.96
N ARG A 88 2.08 7.54 -9.88
CA ARG A 88 3.43 7.57 -10.46
C ARG A 88 3.64 8.65 -11.52
N LYS A 89 2.56 9.19 -12.10
CA LYS A 89 2.61 10.26 -13.11
C LYS A 89 2.78 11.63 -12.48
#